data_AF-E3EL83-F1
#
_entry.id   AF-E3EL83-F1
#
_cell.length_a   1.000
_cell.length_b   1.000
_cell.length_c   1.000
_cell.angle_alpha   90.00
_cell.angle_beta   90.00
_cell.angle_gamma   90.00
#
_symmetry.space_group_name_H-M   'P 1'
#
loop_
_entity.id
_entity.type
_entity.pdbx_description
1 polymer ?
#
loop_
_entity_poly.entity_id
_entity_poly.type
_entity_poly.pdbx_seq_one_letter_code
_entity_poly.pdbx_strand_id
1 'polypeptide(L)'
;MGRLCVGMFGMFGTCGTQLQSPWRAAFKKVYGERGVEFFDPQKEDWKPEDADLEAEHLAEDQIILFPITAATYGLGSLSEVGFSILQAIKLDDRRDFIVLIDKHLDDSLNDEQLVKESQRSRALVRKHLEKLRLDNIYVVETLDEMLEMSIELYELAERKSRFAKFNPHNLHVLRT
;
A
#
# COMPACT_ATOMS: atom_id res chain seq x y z
N MET A 1 -9.62 21.88 17.21
CA MET A 1 -8.32 21.87 16.51
C MET A 1 -8.17 20.50 15.91
N GLY A 2 -8.30 20.42 14.58
CA GLY A 2 -8.46 19.16 13.85
C GLY A 2 -7.21 18.30 13.97
N ARG A 3 -7.40 17.03 14.34
CA ARG A 3 -6.43 16.00 13.98
C ARG A 3 -6.43 15.98 12.46
N LEU A 4 -5.30 16.31 11.83
CA LEU A 4 -5.06 15.86 10.45
C LEU A 4 -5.26 14.34 10.46
N CYS A 5 -6.16 13.86 9.60
CA CYS A 5 -6.47 12.45 9.45
C CYS A 5 -5.24 11.72 8.92
N VAL A 6 -4.31 11.34 9.79
CA VAL A 6 -3.30 10.35 9.45
C VAL A 6 -4.06 9.02 9.34
N GLY A 7 -4.28 8.53 8.12
CA GLY A 7 -4.91 7.24 7.90
C GLY A 7 -4.02 6.13 8.46
N MET A 8 -4.65 5.10 9.04
CA MET A 8 -3.87 3.94 9.48
C MET A 8 -3.42 3.10 8.28
N PHE A 9 -4.30 2.97 7.28
CA PHE A 9 -4.05 2.17 6.08
C PHE A 9 -4.23 2.96 4.78
N GLY A 10 -3.23 2.93 3.92
CA GLY A 10 -3.32 3.44 2.54
C GLY A 10 -3.50 2.30 1.53
N MET A 11 -4.64 2.25 0.82
CA MET A 11 -4.98 1.15 -0.11
C MET A 11 -4.58 1.43 -1.56
N PHE A 12 -3.29 1.65 -1.78
CA PHE A 12 -2.72 1.95 -3.09
C PHE A 12 -2.55 0.68 -3.93
N GLY A 13 -2.39 0.79 -5.25
CA GLY A 13 -2.21 -0.35 -6.15
C GLY A 13 -3.37 -0.58 -7.12
N THR A 14 -3.30 -1.69 -7.86
CA THR A 14 -4.10 -1.90 -9.07
C THR A 14 -5.61 -1.84 -8.80
N CYS A 15 -6.29 -0.98 -9.55
CA CYS A 15 -7.73 -1.03 -9.73
C CYS A 15 -8.00 -2.01 -10.86
N GLY A 16 -8.60 -3.16 -10.55
CA GLY A 16 -9.11 -4.06 -11.60
C GLY A 16 -10.06 -3.33 -12.56
N THR A 17 -10.40 -3.94 -13.69
CA THR A 17 -11.25 -3.36 -14.75
C THR A 17 -12.71 -3.06 -14.33
N GLN A 18 -13.04 -3.22 -13.04
CA GLN A 18 -14.37 -2.97 -12.50
C GLN A 18 -14.32 -1.83 -11.47
N LEU A 19 -15.38 -1.00 -11.50
CA LEU A 19 -15.60 0.18 -10.63
C LEU A 19 -15.50 -0.10 -9.12
N GLN A 20 -15.49 -1.38 -8.72
CA GLN A 20 -15.06 -1.82 -7.40
C GLN A 20 -13.99 -2.89 -7.60
N SER A 21 -12.75 -2.61 -7.18
CA SER A 21 -11.77 -3.67 -7.13
C SER A 21 -12.20 -4.68 -6.06
N PRO A 22 -12.48 -5.96 -6.40
CA PRO A 22 -13.07 -6.91 -5.45
C PRO A 22 -12.25 -7.08 -4.17
N TRP A 23 -10.92 -6.94 -4.27
CA TRP A 23 -10.03 -7.02 -3.12
C TRP A 23 -10.26 -5.87 -2.13
N ARG A 24 -10.46 -4.63 -2.62
CA ARG A 24 -10.71 -3.47 -1.75
C ARG A 24 -11.97 -3.66 -0.92
N ALA A 25 -13.03 -4.21 -1.50
CA ALA A 25 -14.27 -4.45 -0.79
C ALA A 25 -14.08 -5.40 0.42
N ALA A 26 -13.31 -6.46 0.25
CA ALA A 26 -12.99 -7.39 1.34
C ALA A 26 -12.20 -6.72 2.47
N PHE A 27 -11.20 -5.91 2.11
CA PHE A 27 -10.35 -5.19 3.06
C PHE A 27 -11.15 -4.14 3.84
N LYS A 28 -11.92 -3.30 3.13
CA LYS A 28 -12.79 -2.29 3.73
C LYS A 28 -13.78 -2.88 4.73
N LYS A 29 -14.34 -4.06 4.41
CA LYS A 29 -15.24 -4.76 5.31
C LYS A 29 -14.53 -5.11 6.61
N VAL A 30 -13.37 -5.74 6.54
CA VAL A 30 -12.59 -6.16 7.72
C VAL A 30 -12.12 -4.96 8.54
N TYR A 31 -11.64 -3.89 7.89
CA TYR A 31 -11.22 -2.67 8.57
C TYR A 31 -12.41 -1.95 9.22
N GLY A 32 -13.55 -1.88 8.53
CA GLY A 32 -14.79 -1.31 9.07
C GLY A 32 -15.33 -2.07 10.28
N GLU A 33 -15.33 -3.41 10.25
CA GLU A 33 -15.73 -4.26 11.37
C GLU A 33 -14.81 -4.09 12.59
N ARG A 34 -13.55 -3.72 12.37
CA ARG A 34 -12.56 -3.43 13.42
C ARG A 34 -12.51 -1.95 13.83
N GLY A 35 -13.25 -1.07 13.17
CA GLY A 35 -13.26 0.37 13.43
C GLY A 35 -11.93 1.06 13.10
N VAL A 36 -11.19 0.56 12.11
CA VAL A 36 -9.90 1.15 11.69
C VAL A 36 -10.09 2.08 10.49
N GLU A 37 -9.41 3.23 10.52
CA GLU A 37 -9.42 4.20 9.44
C GLU A 37 -8.55 3.75 8.26
N PHE A 38 -9.04 3.96 7.04
CA PHE A 38 -8.31 3.65 5.82
C PHE A 38 -8.61 4.69 4.73
N PHE A 39 -7.64 4.88 3.84
CA PHE A 39 -7.78 5.67 2.62
C PHE A 39 -7.91 4.74 1.41
N ASP A 40 -8.91 5.02 0.57
CA ASP A 40 -9.07 4.38 -0.74
C ASP A 40 -8.96 5.43 -1.86
N PRO A 41 -7.90 5.38 -2.70
CA PRO A 41 -7.73 6.30 -3.83
C PRO A 41 -8.75 6.06 -4.95
N GLN A 42 -9.45 4.92 -4.98
CA GLN A 42 -10.39 4.59 -6.06
C GLN A 42 -11.68 5.43 -5.96
N LYS A 43 -11.83 6.41 -6.87
CA LYS A 43 -13.03 7.25 -7.03
C LYS A 43 -13.64 7.10 -8.42
N GLU A 44 -14.97 7.23 -8.53
CA GLU A 44 -15.67 7.18 -9.82
C GLU A 44 -15.42 8.42 -10.68
N ASP A 45 -15.33 9.59 -10.04
CA ASP A 45 -15.12 10.91 -10.66
C ASP A 45 -13.80 11.50 -10.17
N TRP A 46 -12.68 10.82 -10.53
CA TRP A 46 -11.33 11.27 -10.16
C TRP A 46 -11.01 12.63 -10.80
N LYS A 47 -10.45 13.54 -10.00
CA LYS A 47 -10.07 14.89 -10.42
C LYS A 47 -8.60 15.17 -10.11
N PRO A 48 -7.97 16.12 -10.83
CA PRO A 48 -6.58 16.49 -10.57
C PRO A 48 -6.29 16.84 -9.10
N GLU A 49 -7.24 17.43 -8.37
CA GLU A 49 -7.09 17.78 -6.96
C GLU A 49 -7.04 16.54 -6.03
N ASP A 50 -7.56 15.39 -6.48
CA ASP A 50 -7.44 14.14 -5.74
C ASP A 50 -5.98 13.64 -5.69
N ALA A 51 -5.14 14.06 -6.63
CA ALA A 51 -3.72 13.70 -6.66
C ALA A 51 -2.97 14.21 -5.42
N ASP A 52 -3.29 15.42 -4.95
CA ASP A 52 -2.65 16.00 -3.76
C ASP A 52 -3.04 15.19 -2.50
N LEU A 53 -4.30 14.78 -2.40
CA LEU A 53 -4.79 13.96 -1.30
C LEU A 53 -4.20 12.54 -1.33
N GLU A 54 -4.09 11.93 -2.50
CA GLU A 54 -3.42 10.64 -2.67
C GLU A 54 -1.95 10.71 -2.27
N ALA A 55 -1.26 11.80 -2.66
CA ALA A 55 0.12 12.04 -2.29
C ALA A 55 0.30 12.24 -0.77
N GLU A 56 -0.64 12.94 -0.11
CA GLU A 56 -0.66 13.13 1.33
C GLU A 56 -0.82 11.78 2.06
N HIS A 57 -1.81 10.96 1.68
CA HIS A 57 -1.99 9.64 2.29
C HIS A 57 -0.84 8.69 2.01
N LEU A 58 -0.25 8.73 0.81
CA LEU A 58 0.92 7.92 0.50
C LEU A 58 2.16 8.35 1.32
N ALA A 59 2.23 9.63 1.70
CA ALA A 59 3.29 10.16 2.54
C ALA A 59 3.07 9.83 4.02
N GLU A 60 1.85 9.97 4.53
CA GLU A 60 1.57 10.01 5.98
C GLU A 60 0.97 8.72 6.55
N ASP A 61 0.30 7.87 5.76
CA ASP A 61 -0.34 6.67 6.29
C ASP A 61 0.71 5.67 6.82
N GLN A 62 0.39 5.01 7.94
CA GLN A 62 1.35 4.15 8.66
C GLN A 62 1.60 2.82 7.96
N ILE A 63 0.56 2.22 7.38
CA ILE A 63 0.63 0.94 6.68
C ILE A 63 0.13 1.13 5.27
N ILE A 64 1.01 0.93 4.29
CA ILE A 64 0.71 1.13 2.88
C ILE A 64 0.59 -0.23 2.19
N LEU A 65 -0.54 -0.45 1.52
CA LEU A 65 -0.78 -1.64 0.69
C LEU A 65 -0.50 -1.31 -0.77
N PHE A 66 0.14 -2.24 -1.48
CA PHE A 66 0.34 -2.16 -2.93
C PHE A 66 0.15 -3.53 -3.60
N PRO A 67 -1.10 -3.98 -3.85
CA PRO A 67 -1.33 -5.16 -4.67
C PRO A 67 -1.35 -4.81 -6.16
N ILE A 68 -0.49 -5.50 -6.91
CA ILE A 68 -0.45 -5.54 -8.37
C ILE A 68 -0.96 -6.90 -8.82
N THR A 69 -2.27 -6.99 -8.99
CA THR A 69 -2.97 -8.25 -9.30
C THR A 69 -2.81 -8.67 -10.77
N ALA A 70 -3.11 -9.93 -11.09
CA ALA A 70 -3.11 -10.45 -12.47
C ALA A 70 -4.13 -9.79 -13.41
N ALA A 71 -5.18 -9.16 -12.85
CA ALA A 71 -6.33 -8.63 -13.61
C ALA A 71 -6.01 -7.37 -14.45
N THR A 72 -4.80 -6.81 -14.33
CA THR A 72 -4.37 -5.64 -15.09
C THR A 72 -2.94 -5.79 -15.56
N TYR A 73 -2.57 -5.11 -16.66
CA TYR A 73 -1.17 -4.95 -17.02
C TYR A 73 -0.37 -4.24 -15.94
N GLY A 74 -1.03 -3.43 -15.10
CA GLY A 74 -0.42 -2.74 -13.97
C GLY A 74 0.74 -1.84 -14.36
N LEU A 75 0.82 -1.33 -15.60
CA LEU A 75 2.00 -0.61 -16.09
C LEU A 75 2.25 0.70 -15.36
N GLY A 76 1.18 1.47 -15.10
CA GLY A 76 1.25 2.68 -14.26
C GLY A 76 1.68 2.33 -12.85
N SER A 77 0.98 1.39 -12.21
CA SER A 77 1.35 0.92 -10.88
C SER A 77 2.76 0.35 -10.83
N LEU A 78 3.26 -0.42 -11.80
CA LEU A 78 4.62 -0.98 -11.79
C LEU A 78 5.69 0.10 -11.98
N SER A 79 5.40 1.15 -12.77
CA SER A 79 6.29 2.29 -12.97
C SER A 79 6.36 3.18 -11.73
N GLU A 80 5.22 3.41 -11.07
CA GLU A 80 5.10 4.19 -9.84
C GLU A 80 5.59 3.39 -8.61
N VAL A 81 5.23 2.12 -8.48
CA VAL A 81 5.65 1.21 -7.41
C VAL A 81 7.17 1.04 -7.43
N GLY A 82 7.79 0.89 -8.60
CA GLY A 82 9.24 0.68 -8.65
C GLY A 82 10.06 1.87 -8.12
N PHE A 83 9.71 3.09 -8.54
CA PHE A 83 10.52 4.28 -8.24
C PHE A 83 10.01 5.06 -7.02
N SER A 84 8.69 5.21 -6.87
CA SER A 84 8.08 5.99 -5.80
C SER A 84 8.08 5.24 -4.47
N ILE A 85 7.91 3.92 -4.43
CA ILE A 85 8.06 3.14 -3.18
C ILE A 85 9.51 3.22 -2.70
N LEU A 86 10.49 3.09 -3.60
CA LEU A 86 11.90 3.21 -3.24
C LEU A 86 12.28 4.58 -2.67
N GLN A 87 11.79 5.66 -3.28
CA GLN A 87 12.05 7.01 -2.83
C GLN A 87 11.27 7.35 -1.55
N ALA A 88 10.00 6.93 -1.46
CA ALA A 88 9.19 7.11 -0.26
C ALA A 88 9.81 6.36 0.92
N ILE A 89 10.19 5.09 0.76
CA ILE A 89 10.74 4.28 1.87
C ILE A 89 12.07 4.84 2.39
N LYS A 90 12.96 5.32 1.51
CA LYS A 90 14.24 5.88 1.97
C LYS A 90 14.10 7.13 2.83
N LEU A 91 13.00 7.86 2.69
CA LEU A 91 12.79 9.14 3.37
C LEU A 91 12.15 8.99 4.75
N ASP A 92 11.45 7.88 5.00
CA ASP A 92 10.79 7.63 6.28
C ASP A 92 10.61 6.12 6.51
N ASP A 93 11.40 5.60 7.46
CA ASP A 93 11.46 4.19 7.90
C ASP A 93 10.39 3.83 8.93
N ARG A 94 9.54 4.79 9.33
CA ARG A 94 8.50 4.58 10.35
C ARG A 94 7.22 3.94 9.79
N ARG A 95 7.11 3.81 8.47
CA ARG A 95 5.93 3.29 7.77
C ARG A 95 6.20 1.89 7.24
N ASP A 96 5.22 1.03 7.34
CA ASP A 96 5.30 -0.33 6.83
C ASP A 96 4.65 -0.43 5.44
N PHE A 97 5.31 -1.11 4.51
CA PHE A 97 4.82 -1.32 3.15
C PHE A 97 4.56 -2.81 2.92
N ILE A 98 3.34 -3.17 2.54
CA ILE A 98 2.99 -4.53 2.14
C ILE A 98 2.76 -4.54 0.63
N VAL A 99 3.59 -5.29 -0.08
CA VAL A 99 3.59 -5.34 -1.55
C VAL A 99 3.19 -6.74 -2.00
N LEU A 100 2.19 -6.81 -2.87
CA LEU A 100 1.88 -8.01 -3.64
C LEU A 100 2.13 -7.71 -5.11
N ILE A 101 2.93 -8.55 -5.77
CA ILE A 101 3.10 -8.48 -7.23
C ILE A 101 2.80 -9.84 -7.80
N ASP A 102 1.61 -10.00 -8.38
CA ASP A 102 1.25 -11.24 -9.04
C ASP A 102 2.27 -11.55 -10.16
N LYS A 103 2.71 -12.80 -10.23
CA LYS A 103 3.67 -13.26 -11.24
C LYS A 103 3.00 -13.48 -12.59
N HIS A 104 1.68 -13.62 -12.58
CA HIS A 104 0.89 -13.97 -13.75
C HIS A 104 -0.03 -12.81 -14.14
N LEU A 105 -0.52 -12.90 -15.37
CA LEU A 105 -1.56 -12.03 -15.91
C LEU A 105 -2.74 -12.93 -16.26
N ASP A 106 -3.94 -12.36 -16.17
CA ASP A 106 -5.15 -13.03 -16.62
C ASP A 106 -5.09 -13.25 -18.14
N ASP A 107 -5.52 -14.43 -18.61
CA ASP A 107 -5.53 -14.79 -20.04
C ASP A 107 -6.42 -13.87 -20.89
N SER A 108 -7.35 -13.14 -20.25
CA SER A 108 -8.15 -12.10 -20.92
C SER A 108 -7.33 -10.88 -21.37
N LEU A 109 -6.12 -10.70 -20.85
CA LEU A 109 -5.18 -9.65 -21.27
C LEU A 109 -4.36 -10.11 -22.47
N ASN A 110 -4.79 -9.72 -23.67
CA ASN A 110 -4.30 -10.32 -24.93
C ASN A 110 -3.36 -9.44 -25.77
N ASP A 111 -3.07 -8.19 -25.38
CA ASP A 111 -2.05 -7.37 -26.03
C ASP A 111 -0.64 -7.93 -25.75
N GLU A 112 -0.04 -8.56 -26.77
CA GLU A 112 1.25 -9.23 -26.66
C GLU A 112 2.39 -8.31 -26.17
N GLN A 113 2.38 -7.03 -26.61
CA GLN A 113 3.41 -6.07 -26.22
C GLN A 113 3.26 -5.70 -24.74
N LEU A 114 2.03 -5.38 -24.32
CA LEU A 114 1.75 -4.99 -22.93
C LEU A 114 1.91 -6.17 -21.96
N VAL A 115 1.56 -7.39 -22.38
CA VAL A 115 1.82 -8.62 -21.60
C VAL A 115 3.33 -8.77 -21.34
N LYS A 116 4.14 -8.71 -22.40
CA LYS A 116 5.59 -8.87 -22.29
C LYS A 116 6.23 -7.79 -21.43
N GLU A 117 5.79 -6.54 -21.58
CA GLU A 117 6.27 -5.42 -20.79
C GLU A 117 5.89 -5.55 -19.31
N SER A 118 4.62 -5.88 -19.03
CA SER A 118 4.14 -6.10 -17.66
C SER A 118 4.87 -7.25 -16.97
N GLN A 119 5.00 -8.40 -17.63
CA GLN A 119 5.72 -9.55 -17.08
C GLN A 119 7.19 -9.23 -16.78
N ARG A 120 7.86 -8.50 -17.69
CA ARG A 120 9.23 -8.03 -17.47
C ARG A 120 9.32 -7.10 -16.26
N SER A 121 8.42 -6.12 -16.16
CA SER A 121 8.40 -5.15 -15.06
C SER A 121 8.10 -5.82 -13.72
N ARG A 122 7.12 -6.73 -13.65
CA ARG A 122 6.81 -7.54 -12.46
C ARG A 122 8.05 -8.31 -11.98
N ALA A 123 8.75 -9.00 -12.88
CA ALA A 123 9.94 -9.75 -12.54
C ALA A 123 11.07 -8.85 -12.00
N LEU A 124 11.33 -7.71 -12.66
CA LEU A 124 12.37 -6.77 -12.24
C LEU A 124 12.08 -6.15 -10.87
N VAL A 125 10.87 -5.63 -10.67
CA VAL A 125 10.49 -4.97 -9.41
C VAL A 125 10.57 -5.96 -8.25
N ARG A 126 10.05 -7.19 -8.41
CA ARG A 126 10.19 -8.24 -7.38
C ARG A 126 11.65 -8.52 -7.02
N LYS A 127 12.53 -8.65 -8.03
CA LYS A 127 13.96 -8.86 -7.79
C LYS A 127 14.66 -7.66 -7.16
N HIS A 128 14.19 -6.45 -7.39
CA HIS A 128 14.69 -5.27 -6.69
C HIS A 128 14.25 -5.28 -5.23
N LEU A 129 12.97 -5.53 -4.94
CA LEU A 129 12.43 -5.60 -3.58
C LEU A 129 13.18 -6.66 -2.73
N GLU A 130 13.41 -7.85 -3.28
CA GLU A 130 14.20 -8.91 -2.63
C GLU A 130 15.63 -8.48 -2.22
N LYS A 131 16.22 -7.50 -2.93
CA LYS A 131 17.61 -7.07 -2.70
C LYS A 131 17.75 -5.89 -1.74
N LEU A 132 16.69 -5.12 -1.48
CA LEU A 132 16.77 -3.89 -0.72
C LEU A 132 17.08 -4.12 0.76
N ARG A 133 16.69 -5.26 1.33
CA ARG A 133 16.88 -5.61 2.75
C ARG A 133 16.41 -4.50 3.69
N LEU A 134 15.21 -3.97 3.43
CA LEU A 134 14.56 -2.96 4.25
C LEU A 134 13.56 -3.66 5.18
N ASP A 135 13.66 -3.40 6.48
CA ASP A 135 12.91 -4.13 7.52
C ASP A 135 11.42 -3.80 7.55
N ASN A 136 11.03 -2.69 6.92
CA ASN A 136 9.66 -2.19 6.84
C ASN A 136 8.98 -2.49 5.49
N ILE A 137 9.55 -3.41 4.68
CA ILE A 137 8.91 -3.90 3.45
C ILE A 137 8.59 -5.39 3.60
N TYR A 138 7.32 -5.72 3.38
CA TYR A 138 6.81 -7.07 3.37
C TYR A 138 6.34 -7.41 1.96
N VAL A 139 6.87 -8.48 1.38
CA VAL A 139 6.43 -9.00 0.08
C VAL A 139 5.61 -10.26 0.33
N VAL A 140 4.34 -10.23 -0.07
CA VAL A 140 3.38 -11.32 0.09
C VAL A 140 2.96 -11.88 -1.27
N GLU A 141 2.47 -13.12 -1.29
CA GLU A 141 2.10 -13.82 -2.52
C GLU A 141 0.59 -13.80 -2.78
N THR A 142 -0.23 -13.59 -1.74
CA THR A 142 -1.70 -13.57 -1.87
C THR A 142 -2.36 -12.37 -1.19
N LEU A 143 -3.57 -12.03 -1.63
CA LEU A 143 -4.36 -10.97 -1.00
C LEU A 143 -4.76 -11.33 0.44
N ASP A 144 -4.93 -12.62 0.73
CA ASP A 144 -5.22 -13.09 2.09
C ASP A 144 -4.02 -12.85 3.02
N GLU A 145 -2.80 -13.20 2.58
CA GLU A 145 -1.56 -12.89 3.30
C GLU A 145 -1.38 -11.38 3.49
N MET A 146 -1.70 -10.57 2.47
CA MET A 146 -1.65 -9.11 2.57
C MET A 146 -2.59 -8.59 3.66
N LEU A 147 -3.84 -9.09 3.68
CA LEU A 147 -4.82 -8.69 4.67
C LEU A 147 -4.37 -9.10 6.08
N GLU A 148 -3.94 -10.35 6.24
CA GLU A 148 -3.42 -10.88 7.51
C GLU A 148 -2.27 -10.02 8.04
N MET A 149 -1.24 -9.80 7.21
CA MET A 149 -0.07 -8.99 7.55
C MET A 149 -0.46 -7.55 7.93
N SER A 150 -1.40 -6.95 7.19
CA SER A 150 -1.85 -5.58 7.48
C SER A 150 -2.47 -5.45 8.87
N ILE A 151 -3.24 -6.46 9.29
CA ILE A 151 -3.86 -6.50 10.61
C ILE A 151 -2.81 -6.74 11.69
N GLU A 152 -1.86 -7.65 11.48
CA GLU A 152 -0.79 -7.92 12.44
C GLU A 152 0.07 -6.67 12.71
N LEU A 153 0.43 -5.95 11.65
CA LEU A 153 1.20 -4.71 11.76
C LEU A 153 0.41 -3.61 12.50
N TYR A 154 -0.88 -3.49 12.23
CA TYR A 154 -1.75 -2.57 12.96
C TYR A 154 -1.80 -2.91 14.46
N GLU A 155 -2.01 -4.18 14.80
CA GLU A 155 -2.03 -4.62 16.20
C GLU A 155 -0.68 -4.41 16.88
N LEU A 156 0.43 -4.59 16.15
CA LEU A 156 1.76 -4.30 16.64
C LEU A 156 1.96 -2.79 16.90
N ALA A 157 1.49 -1.93 15.99
CA ALA A 157 1.54 -0.47 16.15
C ALA A 157 0.72 -0.03 17.38
N GLU A 158 -0.49 -0.56 17.56
CA GLU A 158 -1.34 -0.34 18.74
C GLU A 158 -0.68 -0.81 20.05
N ARG A 159 0.05 -1.92 20.02
CA ARG A 159 0.82 -2.38 21.19
C ARG A 159 2.01 -1.48 21.46
N LYS A 160 2.77 -1.09 20.43
CA LYS A 160 3.92 -0.19 20.52
C LYS A 160 3.54 1.19 21.05
N SER A 161 2.38 1.72 20.65
CA SER A 161 1.90 3.04 21.09
C SER A 161 1.75 3.15 22.61
N ARG A 162 1.38 2.04 23.30
CA ARG A 162 1.29 1.96 24.77
C ARG A 162 2.64 2.17 25.47
N PHE A 163 3.72 1.85 24.77
CA PHE A 163 5.09 2.04 25.25
C PHE A 163 5.72 3.35 24.77
N ALA A 164 5.02 4.15 23.96
CA ALA A 164 5.55 5.42 23.42
C ALA A 164 6.01 6.39 24.53
N LYS A 165 5.36 6.38 25.70
CA LYS A 165 5.76 7.17 26.88
C LYS A 165 7.16 6.85 27.40
N PHE A 166 7.70 5.68 27.07
CA PHE A 166 9.05 5.25 27.44
C PHE A 166 10.06 5.48 26.31
N ASN A 167 9.61 5.84 25.10
CA ASN A 167 10.50 6.13 23.98
C ASN A 167 11.02 7.57 24.11
N PRO A 168 12.32 7.80 24.38
CA PRO A 168 12.87 9.13 24.56
C PRO A 168 12.80 9.99 23.29
N HIS A 169 12.59 9.37 22.13
CA HIS A 169 12.44 10.03 20.84
C HIS A 169 10.99 10.44 20.53
N ASN A 170 10.00 9.98 21.30
CA ASN A 170 8.57 10.35 21.15
C ASN A 170 8.13 11.46 22.13
N LEU A 171 9.03 12.01 22.95
CA LEU A 171 8.71 12.98 24.01
C LEU A 171 8.28 14.37 23.51
N HIS A 172 8.31 14.64 22.21
CA HIS A 172 7.85 15.90 21.64
C HIS A 172 6.32 16.02 21.50
N VAL A 173 5.56 14.93 21.69
CA VAL A 173 4.09 14.93 21.54
C VAL A 173 3.35 15.23 22.85
N LEU A 174 4.03 15.23 24.00
CA LEU A 174 3.42 15.42 25.33
C LEU A 174 3.63 16.82 25.95
N ARG A 175 4.04 17.80 25.14
CA ARG A 175 4.20 19.21 25.57
C ARG A 175 3.38 20.16 24.70
N THR A 176 2.07 19.93 24.60
CA THR A 176 1.08 20.95 24.21
C THR A 176 -0.25 20.66 24.89
#